data_AF-A0A2C9KP73-F1
#
_entry.id   AF-A0A2C9KP73-F1
#
_cell.length_a   1.000
_cell.length_b   1.000
_cell.length_c   1.000
_cell.angle_alpha   90.00
_cell.angle_beta   90.00
_cell.angle_gamma   90.00
#
_symmetry.space_group_name_H-M   'P 1'
#
loop_
_entity.id
_entity.type
_entity.pdbx_description
1 polymer ?
#
loop_
_entity_poly.entity_id
_entity_poly.type
_entity_poly.pdbx_seq_one_letter_code
_entity_poly.pdbx_strand_id
1 'polypeptide(L)'
;MDRIFRPEKLDIEPTAPQAVEHWQHWYETFKSFVSVVSVDNLDTKKLLINYISPAVYQMILDKETFDEAIRTPKSIYIQPKNEVFYKQEQGQTIDAYMQKLRILSKDCNFRAVTAIQHREEAIRDSFINGLVSNSIRKRFT
;
A
#
# COMPACT_ATOMS: atom_id res chain seq x y z
N MET A 1 24.26 5.16 -24.09
CA MET A 1 24.37 6.10 -22.94
C MET A 1 23.07 5.98 -22.17
N ASP A 2 23.09 5.26 -21.06
CA ASP A 2 21.91 5.12 -20.21
C ASP A 2 21.57 6.49 -19.63
N ARG A 3 20.41 7.03 -20.02
CA ARG A 3 19.88 8.26 -19.43
C ARG A 3 19.61 7.95 -17.97
N ILE A 4 20.41 8.52 -17.09
CA ILE A 4 20.17 8.50 -15.65
C ILE A 4 18.90 9.32 -15.40
N PHE A 5 17.77 8.64 -15.19
CA PHE A 5 16.53 9.32 -14.83
C PHE A 5 16.61 9.71 -13.36
N ARG A 6 16.85 11.00 -13.12
CA ARG A 6 16.75 11.57 -11.78
C ARG A 6 15.27 11.55 -11.36
N PRO A 7 14.92 10.98 -10.20
CA PRO A 7 13.54 10.97 -9.73
C PRO A 7 13.06 12.41 -9.47
N GLU A 8 11.80 12.67 -9.79
CA GLU A 8 11.13 13.88 -9.34
C GLU A 8 10.89 13.83 -7.83
N LYS A 9 10.57 14.97 -7.23
CA LYS A 9 10.24 15.04 -5.82
C LYS A 9 8.89 14.36 -5.58
N LEU A 10 8.84 13.38 -4.68
CA LEU A 10 7.59 12.74 -4.28
C LEU A 10 6.75 13.73 -3.48
N ASP A 11 5.67 14.20 -4.08
CA ASP A 11 4.75 15.19 -3.50
C ASP A 11 3.29 14.84 -3.80
N ILE A 12 2.88 13.65 -3.36
CA ILE A 12 1.51 13.18 -3.53
C ILE A 12 0.94 12.75 -2.18
N GLU A 13 -0.27 13.19 -1.86
CA GLU A 13 -0.97 12.77 -0.66
C GLU A 13 -1.36 11.29 -0.75
N PRO A 14 -1.22 10.50 0.33
CA PRO A 14 -1.62 9.08 0.33
C PRO A 14 -3.10 8.81 -0.02
N THR A 15 -3.96 9.82 0.13
CA THR A 15 -5.39 9.73 -0.15
C THR A 15 -5.74 10.03 -1.62
N ALA A 16 -4.77 10.44 -2.44
CA ALA A 16 -5.02 10.78 -3.83
C ALA A 16 -5.36 9.52 -4.67
N PRO A 17 -6.24 9.62 -5.68
CA PRO A 17 -6.66 8.46 -6.49
C PRO A 17 -5.52 7.73 -7.21
N GLN A 18 -4.39 8.40 -7.46
CA GLN A 18 -3.22 7.84 -8.15
C GLN A 18 -2.01 7.67 -7.22
N ALA A 19 -2.22 7.73 -5.90
CA ALA A 19 -1.14 7.73 -4.92
C ALA A 19 -0.31 6.44 -4.98
N VAL A 20 -0.96 5.30 -5.25
CA VAL A 20 -0.31 3.98 -5.36
C VAL A 20 0.62 3.94 -6.58
N GLU A 21 0.10 4.31 -7.75
CA GLU A 21 0.82 4.26 -9.02
C GLU A 21 2.01 5.22 -9.02
N HIS A 22 1.81 6.44 -8.50
CA HIS A 22 2.88 7.43 -8.36
C HIS A 22 3.95 6.98 -7.39
N TRP A 23 3.57 6.45 -6.21
CA TRP A 23 4.53 5.91 -5.25
C TRP A 23 5.35 4.76 -5.85
N GLN A 24 4.71 3.81 -6.53
CA GLN A 24 5.38 2.66 -7.15
C GLN A 24 6.36 3.11 -8.23
N HIS A 25 5.92 3.96 -9.16
CA HIS A 25 6.77 4.48 -10.23
C HIS A 25 7.95 5.28 -9.67
N TRP A 26 7.70 6.16 -8.70
CA TRP A 26 8.73 6.96 -8.05
C TRP A 26 9.74 6.07 -7.32
N TYR A 27 9.28 5.06 -6.57
CA TYR A 27 10.16 4.17 -5.81
C TYR A 27 11.05 3.33 -6.72
N GLU A 28 10.54 2.81 -7.84
CA GLU A 28 11.35 2.11 -8.84
C GLU A 28 12.39 3.04 -9.48
N THR A 29 11.99 4.27 -9.82
CA THR A 29 12.90 5.29 -10.37
C THR A 29 13.99 5.66 -9.37
N PHE A 30 13.63 5.85 -8.10
CA PHE A 30 14.56 6.16 -7.02
C PHE A 30 15.57 5.01 -6.79
N LYS A 31 15.11 3.76 -6.74
CA LYS A 31 16.00 2.59 -6.65
C LYS A 31 16.98 2.51 -7.81
N SER A 32 16.49 2.70 -9.05
CA SER A 32 17.34 2.70 -10.25
C SER A 32 18.34 3.86 -10.23
N PHE A 33 17.96 5.00 -9.68
CA PHE A 33 18.86 6.13 -9.51
C PHE A 33 19.95 5.85 -8.48
N VAL A 34 19.59 5.28 -7.32
CA VAL A 34 20.55 4.90 -6.28
C VAL A 34 21.55 3.86 -6.80
N SER A 35 21.11 2.85 -7.54
CA SER A 35 22.00 1.80 -8.07
C SER A 35 23.04 2.34 -9.06
N VAL A 36 22.70 3.39 -9.81
CA VAL A 36 23.62 4.05 -10.75
C VAL A 36 24.53 5.05 -10.05
N VAL A 37 24.04 5.75 -9.03
CA VAL A 37 24.78 6.78 -8.29
C VAL A 37 25.56 6.18 -7.12
N SER A 38 25.59 4.86 -6.96
CA SER A 38 26.29 4.18 -5.88
C SER A 38 27.80 4.49 -5.92
N VAL A 39 28.21 5.49 -5.14
CA VAL A 39 29.61 5.85 -4.84
C VAL A 39 29.92 5.39 -3.42
N ASP A 40 31.19 5.06 -3.14
CA ASP A 40 31.66 4.71 -1.80
C ASP A 40 31.19 5.76 -0.76
N ASN A 41 30.55 5.28 0.32
CA ASN A 41 29.99 6.07 1.43
C ASN A 41 28.74 6.94 1.13
N LEU A 42 27.96 6.63 0.09
CA LEU A 42 26.68 7.30 -0.14
C LEU A 42 25.68 7.02 0.99
N ASP A 43 25.22 8.10 1.65
CA ASP A 43 24.13 8.04 2.63
C ASP A 43 22.78 8.06 1.90
N THR A 44 22.25 6.86 1.60
CA THR A 44 20.97 6.66 0.89
C THR A 44 19.79 7.34 1.56
N LYS A 45 19.83 7.52 2.89
CA LYS A 45 18.76 8.20 3.63
C LYS A 45 18.81 9.71 3.42
N LYS A 46 19.99 10.33 3.46
CA LYS A 46 20.13 11.75 3.07
C LYS A 46 19.70 11.98 1.64
N LEU A 47 20.02 11.04 0.74
CA LEU A 47 19.57 11.11 -0.63
C LEU A 47 18.03 11.03 -0.73
N LEU A 48 17.40 10.12 0.01
CA LEU A 48 15.94 10.01 0.11
C LEU A 48 15.29 11.34 0.52
N ILE A 49 15.82 12.00 1.56
CA ILE A 49 15.29 13.28 2.07
C ILE A 49 15.25 14.36 0.98
N ASN A 50 16.20 14.36 0.04
CA ASN A 50 16.26 15.34 -1.04
C ASN A 50 15.16 15.16 -2.10
N TYR A 51 14.57 13.97 -2.20
CA TYR A 51 13.60 13.61 -3.24
C TYR A 51 12.18 13.36 -2.70
N ILE A 52 11.89 13.80 -1.47
CA ILE A 52 10.55 13.72 -0.86
C ILE A 52 10.06 15.10 -0.43
N SER A 53 8.75 15.27 -0.32
CA SER A 53 8.15 16.50 0.20
C SER A 53 8.25 16.62 1.72
N PRO A 54 8.13 17.83 2.29
CA PRO A 54 8.10 18.01 3.73
C PRO A 54 7.02 17.17 4.42
N ALA A 55 5.87 16.96 3.78
CA ALA A 55 4.79 16.12 4.30
C ALA A 55 5.24 14.65 4.43
N VAL A 56 5.88 14.10 3.41
CA VAL A 56 6.43 12.73 3.44
C VAL A 56 7.61 12.63 4.40
N TYR A 57 8.43 13.68 4.50
CA TYR A 57 9.55 13.74 5.45
C TYR A 57 9.09 13.61 6.91
N GLN A 58 7.96 14.26 7.28
CA GLN A 58 7.38 14.10 8.62
C GLN A 58 7.02 12.65 8.94
N MET A 59 6.65 11.84 7.94
CA MET A 59 6.32 10.42 8.13
C MET A 59 7.54 9.54 8.43
N ILE A 60 8.75 10.03 8.14
CA ILE A 60 9.99 9.26 8.26
C ILE A 60 11.01 9.89 9.23
N LEU A 61 10.63 10.98 9.89
CA LEU A 61 11.50 11.76 10.78
C LEU A 61 12.09 10.91 11.91
N ASP A 62 11.29 9.99 12.43
CA ASP A 62 11.64 9.10 13.54
C ASP A 62 12.34 7.81 13.10
N LYS A 63 12.57 7.61 11.80
CA LYS A 63 13.19 6.39 11.25
C LYS A 63 14.69 6.58 11.15
N GLU A 64 15.47 5.65 11.68
CA GLU A 64 16.92 5.78 11.71
C GLU A 64 17.54 5.27 10.42
N THR A 65 17.02 4.17 9.89
CA THR A 65 17.55 3.49 8.69
C THR A 65 16.77 3.84 7.43
N PHE A 66 17.40 3.66 6.27
CA PHE A 66 16.74 3.79 4.98
C PHE A 66 15.57 2.80 4.83
N ASP A 67 15.75 1.55 5.28
CA ASP A 67 14.72 0.51 5.15
C ASP A 67 13.46 0.86 5.96
N GLU A 68 13.62 1.37 7.18
CA GLU A 68 12.50 1.87 8.00
C GLU A 68 11.82 3.09 7.37
N ALA A 69 12.62 4.01 6.84
CA ALA A 69 12.15 5.22 6.18
C ALA A 69 11.36 4.92 4.90
N ILE A 70 11.70 3.87 4.15
CA ILE A 70 10.92 3.45 2.97
C ILE A 70 9.71 2.60 3.34
N ARG A 71 9.83 1.75 4.37
CA ARG A 71 8.73 0.86 4.79
C ARG A 71 7.50 1.66 5.24
N THR A 72 7.72 2.80 5.88
CA THR A 72 6.63 3.62 6.44
C THR A 72 5.75 4.22 5.34
N PRO A 73 6.28 5.00 4.37
CA PRO A 73 5.49 5.46 3.22
C PRO A 73 4.93 4.29 2.40
N LYS A 74 5.70 3.21 2.19
CA LYS A 74 5.19 2.04 1.46
C LYS A 74 3.91 1.47 2.08
N SER A 75 3.84 1.35 3.40
CA SER A 75 2.63 0.87 4.09
C SER A 75 1.47 1.86 4.04
N ILE A 76 1.77 3.15 3.91
CA ILE A 76 0.76 4.22 3.86
C ILE A 76 0.16 4.31 2.45
N TYR A 77 1.01 4.32 1.42
CA TYR A 77 0.60 4.38 0.01
C TYR A 77 0.03 3.05 -0.47
N ILE A 78 0.63 1.93 -0.08
CA ILE A 78 0.17 0.59 -0.43
C ILE A 78 -0.53 0.01 0.79
N GLN A 79 -1.79 0.39 0.99
CA GLN A 79 -2.63 -0.31 1.95
C GLN A 79 -2.89 -1.73 1.43
N PRO A 80 -2.46 -2.78 2.14
CA PRO A 80 -2.76 -4.14 1.73
C PRO A 80 -4.28 -4.32 1.75
N LYS A 81 -4.86 -4.71 0.59
CA LYS A 81 -6.25 -5.13 0.55
C LYS A 81 -6.35 -6.40 1.36
N ASN A 82 -6.95 -6.38 2.54
CA ASN A 82 -7.03 -7.59 3.36
C ASN A 82 -8.20 -8.48 2.95
N GLU A 83 -9.19 -7.92 2.25
CA GLU A 83 -10.42 -8.62 1.88
C GLU A 83 -10.89 -8.25 0.47
N VAL A 84 -11.49 -9.23 -0.20
CA VAL A 84 -12.19 -9.01 -1.46
C VAL A 84 -13.61 -8.59 -1.14
N PHE A 85 -13.88 -7.29 -1.10
CA PHE A 85 -15.24 -6.77 -1.02
C PHE A 85 -15.75 -6.42 -2.42
N TYR A 86 -16.55 -7.29 -3.00
CA TYR A 86 -17.22 -7.05 -4.27
C TYR A 86 -18.64 -7.58 -4.20
N LYS A 87 -19.63 -6.75 -4.55
CA LYS A 87 -21.02 -7.17 -4.62
C LYS A 87 -21.37 -7.50 -6.07
N GLN A 88 -22.14 -8.57 -6.27
CA GLN A 88 -22.62 -8.94 -7.59
C GLN A 88 -23.47 -7.80 -8.17
N GLU A 89 -23.18 -7.42 -9.41
CA GLU A 89 -23.95 -6.41 -10.14
C GLU A 89 -25.25 -7.04 -10.70
N GLN A 90 -26.31 -6.23 -10.83
CA GLN A 90 -27.57 -6.71 -11.37
C GLN A 90 -27.39 -7.16 -12.83
N GLY A 91 -27.73 -8.42 -13.14
CA GLY A 91 -27.51 -9.01 -14.47
C GLY A 91 -26.12 -9.62 -14.69
N GLN A 92 -25.20 -9.54 -13.72
CA GLN A 92 -23.92 -10.24 -13.79
C GLN A 92 -24.13 -11.74 -13.58
N THR A 93 -23.55 -12.57 -14.46
CA THR A 93 -23.57 -14.03 -14.28
C THR A 93 -22.71 -14.46 -13.10
N ILE A 94 -23.03 -15.62 -12.53
CA ILE A 94 -22.31 -16.18 -11.38
C ILE A 94 -20.84 -16.43 -11.73
N ASP A 95 -20.56 -16.96 -12.93
CA ASP A 95 -19.20 -17.22 -13.38
C ASP A 95 -18.38 -15.94 -13.52
N ALA A 96 -18.97 -14.88 -14.07
CA ALA A 96 -18.32 -13.58 -14.20
C ALA A 96 -18.05 -12.94 -12.83
N TYR A 97 -18.98 -13.10 -11.88
CA TYR A 97 -18.81 -12.65 -10.50
C TYR A 97 -17.64 -13.39 -9.82
N MET A 98 -17.61 -14.73 -9.92
CA MET A 98 -16.53 -15.56 -9.37
C MET A 98 -15.17 -15.27 -9.99
N GLN A 99 -15.10 -15.04 -11.31
CA GLN A 99 -13.86 -14.64 -11.96
C GLN A 99 -13.35 -13.29 -11.44
N LYS A 100 -14.24 -12.30 -11.26
CA LYS A 100 -13.87 -10.99 -10.74
C LYS A 100 -13.35 -11.08 -9.29
N LEU A 101 -13.98 -11.90 -8.44
CA LEU A 101 -13.48 -12.18 -7.10
C LEU A 101 -12.07 -12.81 -7.11
N ARG A 102 -11.82 -13.80 -7.98
CA ARG A 102 -10.50 -14.44 -8.12
C ARG A 102 -9.41 -13.49 -8.63
N ILE A 103 -9.78 -12.50 -9.45
CA ILE A 103 -8.83 -11.48 -9.90
C ILE A 103 -8.47 -10.58 -8.74
N LEU A 104 -9.48 -10.05 -8.04
CA LEU A 104 -9.30 -9.15 -6.89
C LEU A 104 -8.54 -9.82 -5.74
N SER A 105 -8.72 -11.13 -5.53
CA SER A 105 -8.05 -11.87 -4.48
C SER A 105 -6.53 -11.90 -4.65
N LYS A 106 -6.00 -11.72 -5.87
CA LYS A 106 -4.55 -11.71 -6.11
C LYS A 106 -3.86 -10.50 -5.48
N ASP A 107 -4.60 -9.39 -5.33
CA ASP A 107 -4.08 -8.18 -4.71
C ASP A 107 -4.24 -8.20 -3.18
N CYS A 108 -4.81 -9.28 -2.63
CA CYS A 108 -5.08 -9.39 -1.21
C CYS A 108 -3.92 -10.01 -0.43
N ASN A 109 -3.67 -9.49 0.78
CA ASN A 109 -2.63 -10.00 1.67
C ASN A 109 -3.10 -11.21 2.48
N PHE A 110 -3.34 -12.34 1.81
CA PHE A 110 -3.69 -13.59 2.49
C PHE A 110 -2.48 -14.14 3.26
N ARG A 111 -2.71 -14.44 4.54
CA ARG A 111 -1.72 -15.06 5.42
C ARG A 111 -2.27 -16.39 5.94
N ALA A 112 -1.37 -17.33 6.22
CA ALA A 112 -1.75 -18.51 6.96
C ALA A 112 -2.19 -18.08 8.38
N VAL A 113 -3.38 -18.51 8.79
CA VAL A 113 -3.92 -18.26 10.12
C VAL A 113 -4.19 -19.58 10.82
N THR A 114 -4.06 -19.58 12.14
CA THR A 114 -4.46 -20.71 12.98
C THR A 114 -5.98 -20.83 13.02
N ALA A 115 -6.51 -22.02 13.37
CA ALA A 115 -7.95 -22.21 13.54
C ALA A 115 -8.55 -21.25 14.59
N ILE A 116 -7.78 -20.90 15.63
CA ILE A 116 -8.20 -19.94 16.66
C ILE A 116 -8.32 -18.55 16.05
N GLN A 117 -7.30 -18.09 15.32
CA GLN A 117 -7.34 -16.78 14.63
C GLN A 117 -8.50 -16.71 13.64
N HIS A 118 -8.72 -17.77 12.85
CA HIS A 118 -9.83 -17.79 11.90
C HIS A 118 -11.19 -17.72 12.61
N ARG A 119 -11.36 -18.38 13.76
CA ARG A 119 -12.58 -18.28 14.56
C ARG A 119 -12.83 -16.85 15.04
N GLU A 120 -11.81 -16.18 15.57
CA GLU A 120 -11.92 -14.79 16.04
C GLU A 120 -12.22 -13.83 14.89
N GLU A 121 -11.57 -14.01 13.73
CA GLU A 121 -11.85 -13.25 12.50
C GLU A 121 -13.30 -13.46 12.04
N ALA A 122 -13.80 -14.70 12.01
CA ALA A 122 -15.18 -15.00 11.63
C ALA A 122 -16.22 -14.39 12.61
N ILE A 123 -15.93 -14.35 13.91
CA ILE A 123 -16.77 -13.69 14.92
C ILE A 123 -16.78 -12.17 14.68
N ARG A 124 -15.61 -11.57 14.44
CA ARG A 124 -15.48 -10.14 14.15
C ARG A 124 -16.26 -9.77 12.89
N ASP A 125 -16.14 -10.54 11.82
CA ASP A 125 -16.84 -10.27 10.55
C ASP A 125 -18.35 -10.38 10.71
N SER A 126 -18.80 -11.39 11.44
CA SER A 126 -20.22 -11.57 11.77
C SER A 126 -20.75 -10.39 12.59
N PHE A 127 -19.96 -9.90 13.57
CA PHE A 127 -20.30 -8.74 14.37
C PHE A 127 -20.42 -7.48 13.51
N ILE A 128 -19.42 -7.17 12.68
CA ILE A 128 -19.39 -5.97 11.82
C ILE A 128 -20.56 -6.01 10.82
N ASN A 129 -20.80 -7.14 10.17
CA ASN A 129 -21.88 -7.30 9.21
C ASN A 129 -23.28 -7.24 9.87
N GLY A 130 -23.39 -7.66 11.13
CA GLY A 130 -24.62 -7.57 11.93
C GLY A 130 -24.93 -6.15 12.43
N LEU A 131 -23.99 -5.19 12.36
CA LEU A 131 -24.24 -3.82 12.78
C LEU A 131 -25.24 -3.13 11.83
N VAL A 132 -26.38 -2.73 12.38
CA VAL A 132 -27.44 -2.00 11.65
C VAL A 132 -26.95 -0.62 11.18
N SER A 133 -26.19 0.08 12.02
CA SER A 133 -25.70 1.42 11.70
C SER A 133 -24.51 1.39 10.74
N ASN A 134 -24.71 1.96 9.54
CA ASN A 134 -23.66 2.11 8.54
C ASN A 134 -22.49 3.00 9.03
N SER A 135 -22.76 4.02 9.87
CA SER A 135 -21.71 4.90 10.39
C SER A 135 -20.82 4.19 11.40
N ILE A 136 -21.39 3.29 12.20
CA ILE A 136 -20.63 2.47 13.15
C ILE A 136 -19.84 1.40 12.39
N ARG A 137 -20.45 0.73 11.40
CA ARG A 137 -19.78 -0.27 10.57
C ARG A 137 -18.50 0.26 9.92
N LYS A 138 -18.57 1.46 9.33
CA LYS A 138 -17.44 2.18 8.71
C LYS A 138 -16.29 2.53 9.64
N ARG A 139 -16.44 2.41 10.97
CA ARG A 139 -15.33 2.62 11.92
C ARG A 139 -14.51 1.35 12.17
N PHE A 140 -15.06 0.19 11.83
CA PHE A 140 -14.44 -1.12 12.04
C PHE A 140 -13.93 -1.76 10.74
N THR A 141 -14.32 -1.19 9.60
CA THR A 141 -13.85 -1.49 8.23
C THR A 141 -12.82 -0.44 7.82
#